data_AF-A0A6J4JCQ8-F1
#
_entry.id   AF-A0A6J4JCQ8-F1
#
_cell.length_a   1.000
_cell.length_b   1.000
_cell.length_c   1.000
_cell.angle_alpha   90.00
_cell.angle_beta   90.00
_cell.angle_gamma   90.00
#
_symmetry.space_group_name_H-M   'P 1'
#
loop_
_entity.id
_entity.type
_entity.pdbx_description
1 polymer ?
#
loop_
_entity_poly.entity_id
_entity_poly.type
_entity_poly.pdbx_seq_one_letter_code
_entity_poly.pdbx_strand_id
1 'polypeptide(L)'
;MSDDRLSRLVAQFVADVQKPGPTRDEAHRLARRVVSAGELLTEERIPTLKEDELRGFFDQIDATGFVFKFDDMLGASGINGMRAALLSLVLRAAQGPLDNQLRIAFPIEGSGAGPAVISQIASARFPQQHWPYSPNRELDLLQNVVGLAATVALRMSYTQAGPHLQNLRQRLVEAGLKSANYLTVDQFLWWAYGRQQTEPQAWLFPANADHYHSVAQLHSARPGSESTSAIRRAARAPRPPHNGKEPHEGDIAVLWQTGKSEGIVAAGLIISEPVNEVANLRFTHVLEQCISSTELRRNAVLKSLEVLTTSSPPSYPLTSDQWTEIRKLMTLGPDAPPLNSTNAIATSLAQQGLHFTPWQIGTYYTALQTKGFVILSGISGTGKTKLAQHFAEMLPRPATTSLEIADETISITVQPSMLKYKDLVIPVRAAQHFDPPPPGV
;
A
#
# COMPACT_ATOMS: atom_id res chain seq x y z
N MET A 1 6.03 17.10 0.35
CA MET A 1 6.75 16.11 -0.48
C MET A 1 7.83 16.82 -1.27
N SER A 2 9.02 16.25 -1.44
CA SER A 2 10.04 16.87 -2.31
C SER A 2 9.59 16.85 -3.76
N ASP A 3 9.98 17.88 -4.52
CA ASP A 3 9.67 17.99 -5.95
C ASP A 3 10.19 16.76 -6.75
N ASP A 4 11.30 16.18 -6.28
CA ASP A 4 11.90 14.95 -6.82
C ASP A 4 10.98 13.74 -6.69
N ARG A 5 10.28 13.58 -5.56
CA ARG A 5 9.36 12.45 -5.38
C ARG A 5 8.14 12.60 -6.29
N LEU A 6 7.62 13.82 -6.46
CA LEU A 6 6.48 14.06 -7.36
C LEU A 6 6.88 13.74 -8.80
N SER A 7 8.04 14.22 -9.23
CA SER A 7 8.57 13.97 -10.57
C SER A 7 8.77 12.48 -10.84
N ARG A 8 9.27 11.71 -9.86
CA ARG A 8 9.37 10.25 -9.96
C ARG A 8 8.01 9.56 -10.09
N LEU A 9 7.03 9.94 -9.27
CA LEU A 9 5.68 9.37 -9.34
C LEU A 9 5.02 9.68 -10.70
N VAL A 10 5.15 10.91 -11.19
CA VAL A 10 4.64 11.31 -12.50
C VAL A 10 5.28 10.47 -13.61
N ALA A 11 6.62 10.37 -13.65
CA ALA A 11 7.31 9.57 -14.65
C ALA A 11 6.89 8.08 -14.63
N GLN A 12 6.76 7.51 -13.43
CA GLN A 12 6.32 6.12 -13.27
C GLN A 12 4.87 5.92 -13.71
N PHE A 13 3.96 6.85 -13.40
CA PHE A 13 2.58 6.79 -13.88
C PHE A 13 2.52 6.81 -15.41
N VAL A 14 3.27 7.71 -16.06
CA VAL A 14 3.31 7.78 -17.52
C VAL A 14 3.80 6.46 -18.12
N ALA A 15 4.86 5.87 -17.53
CA ALA A 15 5.36 4.56 -17.95
C ALA A 15 4.31 3.44 -17.75
N ASP A 16 3.55 3.47 -16.66
CA ASP A 16 2.51 2.48 -16.37
C ASP A 16 1.30 2.62 -17.32
N VAL A 17 0.88 3.85 -17.65
CA VAL A 17 -0.20 4.12 -18.63
C VAL A 17 0.16 3.63 -20.04
N GLN A 18 1.44 3.66 -20.41
CA GLN A 18 1.89 3.19 -21.72
C GLN A 18 2.00 1.67 -21.82
N LYS A 19 2.13 0.95 -20.70
CA LYS A 19 2.25 -0.51 -20.65
C LYS A 19 0.87 -1.16 -20.57
N PRO A 20 0.66 -2.34 -21.17
CA PRO A 20 -0.55 -3.13 -20.93
C PRO A 20 -0.71 -3.43 -19.43
N GLY A 21 -1.89 -3.16 -18.88
CA GLY A 21 -2.19 -3.40 -17.47
C GLY A 21 -3.32 -2.50 -16.93
N PRO A 22 -3.68 -2.65 -15.65
CA PRO A 22 -4.85 -1.99 -15.06
C PRO A 22 -4.85 -0.47 -15.20
N THR A 23 -3.67 0.17 -15.07
CA THR A 23 -3.55 1.63 -15.20
C THR A 23 -3.85 2.12 -16.62
N ARG A 24 -3.43 1.36 -17.65
CA ARG A 24 -3.76 1.68 -19.05
C ARG A 24 -5.22 1.43 -19.37
N ASP A 25 -5.76 0.32 -18.88
CA ASP A 25 -7.18 -0.02 -19.08
C ASP A 25 -8.08 1.04 -18.49
N GLU A 26 -7.71 1.54 -17.31
CA GLU A 26 -8.37 2.66 -16.66
C GLU A 26 -8.26 3.94 -17.49
N ALA A 27 -7.08 4.29 -18.00
CA ALA A 27 -6.90 5.48 -18.84
C ALA A 27 -7.76 5.41 -20.11
N HIS A 28 -7.86 4.24 -20.74
CA HIS A 28 -8.75 4.01 -21.87
C HIS A 28 -10.23 4.12 -21.48
N ARG A 29 -10.61 3.64 -20.29
CA ARG A 29 -11.98 3.78 -19.75
C ARG A 29 -12.36 5.24 -19.60
N LEU A 30 -11.49 6.05 -19.01
CA LEU A 30 -11.71 7.50 -18.87
C LEU A 30 -11.77 8.22 -20.21
N ALA A 31 -10.92 7.83 -21.18
CA ALA A 31 -10.96 8.39 -22.52
C ALA A 31 -12.31 8.11 -23.23
N ARG A 32 -12.83 6.87 -23.12
CA ARG A 32 -14.16 6.53 -23.66
C ARG A 32 -15.27 7.35 -22.99
N ARG A 33 -15.19 7.56 -21.68
CA ARG A 33 -16.14 8.41 -20.94
C ARG A 33 -16.14 9.84 -21.46
N VAL A 34 -14.97 10.43 -21.72
CA VAL A 34 -14.86 11.77 -22.31
C VAL A 34 -15.50 11.84 -23.70
N VAL A 35 -15.24 10.84 -24.55
CA VAL A 35 -15.84 10.78 -25.89
C VAL A 35 -17.36 10.67 -25.80
N SER A 36 -17.86 9.73 -25.00
CA SER A 36 -19.30 9.52 -24.74
C SER A 36 -19.98 10.79 -24.21
N ALA A 37 -19.38 11.45 -23.21
CA ALA A 37 -19.88 12.74 -22.71
C ALA A 37 -19.84 13.84 -23.79
N GLY A 38 -18.80 13.82 -24.64
CA GLY A 38 -18.63 14.72 -25.77
C GLY A 38 -19.78 14.67 -26.77
N GLU A 39 -20.28 13.46 -27.04
CA GLU A 39 -21.34 13.15 -27.99
C GLU A 39 -22.74 13.34 -27.38
N LEU A 40 -22.94 12.89 -26.14
CA LEU A 40 -24.26 12.85 -25.50
C LEU A 40 -24.63 14.18 -24.84
N LEU A 41 -23.66 14.86 -24.22
CA LEU A 41 -23.91 16.03 -23.37
C LEU A 41 -23.73 17.36 -24.12
N THR A 42 -24.35 17.48 -25.29
CA THR A 42 -24.45 18.75 -26.03
C THR A 42 -25.80 19.42 -25.81
N GLU A 43 -25.89 20.73 -26.07
CA GLU A 43 -27.13 21.50 -25.94
C GLU A 43 -28.25 20.94 -26.82
N GLU A 44 -27.91 20.46 -28.01
CA GLU A 44 -28.84 19.88 -28.99
C GLU A 44 -29.21 18.44 -28.65
N ARG A 45 -28.24 17.66 -28.13
CA ARG A 45 -28.44 16.23 -27.91
C ARG A 45 -29.22 15.94 -26.64
N ILE A 46 -28.91 16.63 -25.53
CA ILE A 46 -29.51 16.36 -24.21
C ILE A 46 -31.06 16.31 -24.24
N PRO A 47 -31.79 17.25 -24.87
CA PRO A 47 -33.25 17.22 -24.94
C PRO A 47 -33.83 15.96 -25.60
N THR A 48 -33.02 15.26 -26.42
CA THR A 48 -33.43 14.11 -27.22
C THR A 48 -32.89 12.77 -26.71
N LEU A 49 -32.06 12.77 -25.66
CA LEU A 49 -31.44 11.55 -25.11
C LEU A 49 -32.47 10.59 -24.56
N LYS A 50 -32.50 9.36 -25.05
CA LYS A 50 -33.39 8.32 -24.51
C LYS A 50 -32.95 7.86 -23.12
N GLU A 51 -33.84 7.14 -22.42
CA GLU A 51 -33.57 6.65 -21.07
C GLU A 51 -32.36 5.69 -21.02
N ASP A 52 -32.28 4.77 -21.98
CA ASP A 52 -31.19 3.81 -22.14
C ASP A 52 -29.84 4.51 -22.40
N GLU A 53 -29.84 5.58 -23.19
CA GLU A 53 -28.65 6.40 -23.43
C GLU A 53 -28.19 7.13 -22.17
N LEU A 54 -29.14 7.68 -21.40
CA LEU A 54 -28.85 8.32 -20.11
C LEU A 54 -28.30 7.29 -19.12
N ARG A 55 -28.97 6.14 -18.98
CA ARG A 55 -28.53 5.06 -18.07
C ARG A 55 -27.13 4.60 -18.44
N GLY A 56 -26.88 4.30 -19.72
CA GLY A 56 -25.56 3.88 -20.19
C GLY A 56 -24.46 4.95 -20.01
N PHE A 57 -24.81 6.23 -20.00
CA PHE A 57 -23.89 7.30 -19.63
C PHE A 57 -23.60 7.31 -18.12
N PHE A 58 -24.64 7.24 -17.27
CA PHE A 58 -24.48 7.26 -15.81
C PHE A 58 -23.76 6.00 -15.29
N ASP A 59 -23.91 4.85 -15.95
CA ASP A 59 -23.18 3.61 -15.63
C ASP A 59 -21.66 3.76 -15.81
N GLN A 60 -21.19 4.76 -16.57
CA GLN A 60 -19.77 5.06 -16.77
C GLN A 60 -19.18 6.00 -15.69
N ILE A 61 -20.00 6.50 -14.77
CA ILE A 61 -19.58 7.43 -13.71
C ILE A 61 -19.15 6.63 -12.47
N ASP A 62 -17.89 6.81 -12.06
CA ASP A 62 -17.22 6.05 -10.99
C ASP A 62 -17.66 6.40 -9.57
N ALA A 63 -18.71 7.19 -9.40
CA ALA A 63 -19.33 7.38 -8.10
C ALA A 63 -19.98 6.03 -7.69
N THR A 64 -19.21 5.16 -7.03
CA THR A 64 -19.46 3.73 -6.75
C THR A 64 -20.74 3.39 -5.95
N GLY A 65 -21.67 4.32 -5.81
CA GLY A 65 -23.02 4.09 -5.27
C GLY A 65 -24.15 4.67 -6.14
N PHE A 66 -23.87 5.08 -7.38
CA PHE A 66 -24.81 5.88 -8.18
C PHE A 66 -25.74 5.11 -9.11
N VAL A 67 -25.43 3.86 -9.47
CA VAL A 67 -26.38 3.03 -10.25
C VAL A 67 -27.71 2.94 -9.52
N PHE A 68 -27.68 2.77 -8.19
CA PHE A 68 -28.89 2.77 -7.35
C PHE A 68 -29.61 4.13 -7.28
N LYS A 69 -28.93 5.24 -7.59
CA LYS A 69 -29.51 6.59 -7.55
C LYS A 69 -30.05 7.08 -8.89
N PHE A 70 -29.66 6.46 -10.01
CA PHE A 70 -30.21 6.82 -11.31
C PHE A 70 -31.72 6.58 -11.34
N ASP A 71 -32.17 5.41 -10.88
CA ASP A 71 -33.59 5.08 -10.83
C ASP A 71 -34.35 6.00 -9.87
N ASP A 72 -33.75 6.36 -8.73
CA ASP A 72 -34.32 7.33 -7.80
C ASP A 72 -34.47 8.73 -8.43
N MET A 73 -33.43 9.20 -9.14
CA MET A 73 -33.46 10.48 -9.85
C MET A 73 -34.50 10.48 -10.98
N LEU A 74 -34.56 9.38 -11.72
CA LEU A 74 -35.51 9.19 -12.80
C LEU A 74 -36.94 9.12 -12.25
N GLY A 75 -37.17 8.41 -11.15
CA GLY A 75 -38.47 8.34 -10.48
C GLY A 75 -38.92 9.69 -9.91
N ALA A 76 -37.99 10.46 -9.33
CA ALA A 76 -38.31 11.75 -8.73
C ALA A 76 -38.58 12.86 -9.76
N SER A 77 -37.82 12.90 -10.86
CA SER A 77 -37.85 14.03 -11.83
C SER A 77 -38.42 13.66 -13.20
N GLY A 78 -38.57 12.37 -13.50
CA GLY A 78 -38.81 11.86 -14.85
C GLY A 78 -37.64 12.13 -15.80
N ILE A 79 -37.69 11.52 -16.98
CA ILE A 79 -36.66 11.68 -18.01
C ILE A 79 -36.47 13.14 -18.44
N ASN A 80 -37.57 13.90 -18.58
CA ASN A 80 -37.51 15.30 -19.00
C ASN A 80 -36.87 16.19 -17.93
N GLY A 81 -37.14 15.94 -16.64
CA GLY A 81 -36.48 16.65 -15.54
C GLY A 81 -34.98 16.36 -15.50
N MET A 82 -34.57 15.10 -15.73
CA MET A 82 -33.15 14.76 -15.82
C MET A 82 -32.45 15.45 -16.99
N ARG A 83 -33.06 15.48 -18.18
CA ARG A 83 -32.53 16.20 -19.35
C ARG A 83 -32.38 17.70 -19.06
N ALA A 84 -33.40 18.32 -18.46
CA ALA A 84 -33.33 19.75 -18.08
C ALA A 84 -32.22 20.04 -17.07
N ALA A 85 -32.04 19.17 -16.06
CA ALA A 85 -30.98 19.29 -15.06
C ALA A 85 -29.59 19.13 -15.69
N LEU A 86 -29.40 18.12 -16.55
CA LEU A 86 -28.14 17.91 -17.28
C LEU A 86 -27.83 19.11 -18.20
N LEU A 87 -28.82 19.62 -18.93
CA LEU A 87 -28.64 20.77 -19.81
C LEU A 87 -28.22 22.01 -18.99
N SER A 88 -28.92 22.29 -17.90
CA SER A 88 -28.57 23.38 -16.98
C SER A 88 -27.13 23.23 -16.46
N LEU A 89 -26.73 22.03 -16.05
CA LEU A 89 -25.35 21.75 -15.61
C LEU A 89 -24.34 22.02 -16.74
N VAL A 90 -24.57 21.50 -17.94
CA VAL A 90 -23.65 21.65 -19.07
C VAL A 90 -23.50 23.12 -19.46
N LEU A 91 -24.59 23.87 -19.53
CA LEU A 91 -24.56 25.30 -19.85
C LEU A 91 -23.79 26.09 -18.78
N ARG A 92 -23.98 25.79 -17.50
CA ARG A 92 -23.23 26.44 -16.40
C ARG A 92 -21.76 26.08 -16.41
N ALA A 93 -21.46 24.80 -16.60
CA ALA A 93 -20.08 24.30 -16.67
C ALA A 93 -19.32 24.90 -17.85
N ALA A 94 -20.00 25.19 -18.97
CA ALA A 94 -19.39 25.88 -20.11
C ALA A 94 -19.02 27.36 -19.82
N GLN A 95 -19.69 28.01 -18.85
CA GLN A 95 -19.47 29.41 -18.52
C GLN A 95 -18.28 29.65 -17.58
N GLY A 96 -17.80 28.61 -16.88
CA GLY A 96 -16.65 28.73 -15.97
C GLY A 96 -16.72 27.77 -14.78
N PRO A 97 -15.85 27.99 -13.76
CA PRO A 97 -15.73 27.12 -12.59
C PRO A 97 -17.04 26.95 -11.81
N LEU A 98 -17.33 25.74 -11.35
CA LEU A 98 -18.59 25.40 -10.69
C LEU A 98 -18.64 25.69 -9.17
N ASP A 99 -17.58 26.20 -8.55
CA ASP A 99 -17.41 26.52 -7.11
C ASP A 99 -18.68 26.53 -6.23
N ASN A 100 -19.39 27.66 -6.20
CA ASN A 100 -20.59 27.85 -5.38
C ASN A 100 -21.85 27.28 -6.04
N GLN A 101 -21.75 26.91 -7.32
CA GLN A 101 -22.86 26.43 -8.12
C GLN A 101 -23.05 24.92 -8.02
N LEU A 102 -22.06 24.15 -7.55
CA LEU A 102 -22.20 22.70 -7.36
C LEU A 102 -23.37 22.34 -6.43
N ARG A 103 -23.74 23.22 -5.48
CA ARG A 103 -24.90 23.02 -4.60
C ARG A 103 -26.22 23.44 -5.23
N ILE A 104 -26.20 24.26 -6.28
CA ILE A 104 -27.37 24.93 -6.85
C ILE A 104 -27.75 24.32 -8.22
N ALA A 105 -26.79 23.72 -8.92
CA ALA A 105 -26.94 23.31 -10.33
C ALA A 105 -27.80 22.06 -10.55
N PHE A 106 -28.10 21.29 -9.51
CA PHE A 106 -28.94 20.09 -9.59
C PHE A 106 -30.11 20.20 -8.59
N PRO A 107 -31.24 20.82 -9.00
CA PRO A 107 -32.39 21.05 -8.14
C PRO A 107 -33.27 19.79 -8.05
N ILE A 108 -32.66 18.62 -7.93
CA ILE A 108 -33.41 17.43 -7.50
C ILE A 108 -33.32 17.41 -5.98
N GLU A 109 -34.07 18.33 -5.35
CA GLU A 109 -34.26 18.38 -3.91
C GLU A 109 -34.67 16.97 -3.43
N GLY A 110 -33.84 16.36 -2.57
CA GLY A 110 -34.09 15.04 -2.01
C GLY A 110 -33.39 13.84 -2.67
N SER A 111 -32.90 13.93 -3.92
CA SER A 111 -32.24 12.76 -4.58
C SER A 111 -30.74 12.61 -4.25
N GLY A 112 -30.12 13.64 -3.64
CA GLY A 112 -28.74 13.54 -3.14
C GLY A 112 -27.68 13.28 -4.21
N ALA A 113 -27.84 13.83 -5.42
CA ALA A 113 -26.71 13.98 -6.36
C ALA A 113 -25.72 15.00 -5.80
N GLY A 114 -24.78 14.48 -5.00
CA GLY A 114 -23.79 15.29 -4.32
C GLY A 114 -22.79 15.94 -5.28
N PRO A 115 -21.99 16.90 -4.81
CA PRO A 115 -20.96 17.60 -5.59
C PRO A 115 -20.03 16.67 -6.40
N ALA A 116 -19.79 15.45 -5.91
CA ALA A 116 -18.97 14.45 -6.59
C ALA A 116 -19.53 14.02 -7.96
N VAL A 117 -20.85 13.88 -8.10
CA VAL A 117 -21.47 13.42 -9.35
C VAL A 117 -21.47 14.56 -10.36
N ILE A 118 -21.87 15.74 -9.90
CA ILE A 118 -21.95 16.96 -10.73
C ILE A 118 -20.58 17.28 -11.31
N SER A 119 -19.53 17.23 -10.48
CA SER A 119 -18.15 17.45 -10.92
C SER A 119 -17.64 16.33 -11.84
N GLN A 120 -18.04 15.07 -11.65
CA GLN A 120 -17.70 13.99 -12.60
C GLN A 120 -18.37 14.17 -13.96
N ILE A 121 -19.65 14.57 -14.01
CA ILE A 121 -20.33 14.87 -15.28
C ILE A 121 -19.67 16.07 -15.97
N ALA A 122 -19.42 17.15 -15.23
CA ALA A 122 -18.78 18.35 -15.75
C ALA A 122 -17.35 18.09 -16.25
N SER A 123 -16.57 17.29 -15.53
CA SER A 123 -15.21 16.90 -15.95
C SER A 123 -15.22 15.89 -17.10
N ALA A 124 -16.24 15.04 -17.24
CA ALA A 124 -16.38 14.21 -18.43
C ALA A 124 -16.66 15.06 -19.69
N ARG A 125 -17.55 16.05 -19.59
CA ARG A 125 -17.92 16.93 -20.71
C ARG A 125 -16.85 17.98 -21.04
N PHE A 126 -16.28 18.62 -20.02
CA PHE A 126 -15.27 19.67 -20.18
C PHE A 126 -14.00 19.29 -19.40
N PRO A 127 -13.28 18.23 -19.81
CA PRO A 127 -12.18 17.66 -19.03
C PRO A 127 -10.97 18.59 -18.90
N GLN A 128 -10.92 19.67 -19.68
CA GLN A 128 -9.87 20.69 -19.61
C GLN A 128 -10.18 21.83 -18.62
N GLN A 129 -11.43 21.93 -18.18
CA GLN A 129 -11.92 23.04 -17.35
C GLN A 129 -12.33 22.55 -15.95
N HIS A 130 -12.90 21.36 -15.87
CA HIS A 130 -13.45 20.78 -14.65
C HIS A 130 -12.71 19.51 -14.25
N TRP A 131 -12.45 19.37 -12.95
CA TRP A 131 -11.95 18.18 -12.27
C TRP A 131 -13.05 17.49 -11.46
N PRO A 132 -12.99 16.16 -11.27
CA PRO A 132 -13.93 15.45 -10.40
C PRO A 132 -13.63 15.81 -8.93
N TYR A 133 -14.67 15.90 -8.09
CA TYR A 133 -14.53 16.20 -6.66
C TYR A 133 -14.80 14.95 -5.82
N SER A 134 -13.84 14.58 -4.98
CA SER A 134 -13.84 13.43 -4.07
C SER A 134 -13.28 13.84 -2.71
N PRO A 135 -14.14 14.27 -1.77
CA PRO A 135 -13.72 14.93 -0.52
C PRO A 135 -12.81 14.04 0.34
N ASN A 136 -13.01 12.72 0.31
CA ASN A 136 -12.30 11.82 1.22
C ASN A 136 -10.96 11.33 0.66
N ARG A 137 -10.77 11.34 -0.67
CA ARG A 137 -9.58 10.75 -1.31
C ARG A 137 -8.63 11.80 -1.83
N GLU A 138 -9.16 12.81 -2.52
CA GLU A 138 -8.33 13.85 -3.14
C GLU A 138 -7.71 14.77 -2.11
N LEU A 139 -8.36 15.02 -0.96
CA LEU A 139 -7.79 15.90 0.07
C LEU A 139 -6.52 15.31 0.67
N ASP A 140 -6.54 14.04 1.04
CA ASP A 140 -5.36 13.33 1.56
C ASP A 140 -4.25 13.29 0.50
N LEU A 141 -4.61 13.10 -0.77
CA LEU A 141 -3.64 13.07 -1.86
C LEU A 141 -3.06 14.44 -2.19
N LEU A 142 -3.88 15.49 -2.26
CA LEU A 142 -3.40 16.84 -2.51
C LEU A 142 -2.48 17.30 -1.37
N GLN A 143 -2.78 16.91 -0.12
CA GLN A 143 -1.88 17.13 1.00
C GLN A 143 -0.56 16.36 0.85
N ASN A 144 -0.64 15.05 0.64
CA ASN A 144 0.54 14.18 0.70
C ASN A 144 1.39 14.19 -0.57
N VAL A 145 0.77 14.31 -1.75
CA VAL A 145 1.39 14.28 -3.08
C VAL A 145 1.74 15.69 -3.54
N VAL A 146 0.84 16.65 -3.37
CA VAL A 146 1.05 18.02 -3.89
C VAL A 146 1.59 18.98 -2.82
N GLY A 147 1.73 18.52 -1.57
CA GLY A 147 2.32 19.30 -0.48
C GLY A 147 1.41 20.42 0.02
N LEU A 148 0.11 20.29 -0.20
CA LEU A 148 -0.86 21.31 0.17
C LEU A 148 -1.13 21.25 1.68
N ALA A 149 -1.13 22.39 2.38
CA ALA A 149 -1.36 22.40 3.82
C ALA A 149 -2.75 21.83 4.17
N ALA A 150 -2.82 20.95 5.19
CA ALA A 150 -4.04 20.23 5.55
C ALA A 150 -5.23 21.14 5.92
N THR A 151 -4.94 22.29 6.53
CA THR A 151 -5.93 23.33 6.88
C THR A 151 -6.55 24.01 5.67
N VAL A 152 -5.84 24.07 4.55
CA VAL A 152 -6.37 24.59 3.28
C VAL A 152 -7.29 23.54 2.65
N ALA A 153 -6.83 22.29 2.60
CA ALA A 153 -7.51 21.18 1.93
C ALA A 153 -8.96 20.96 2.43
N LEU A 154 -9.20 20.92 3.75
CA LEU A 154 -10.54 20.68 4.32
C LEU A 154 -11.57 21.79 4.02
N ARG A 155 -11.11 22.96 3.56
CA ARG A 155 -11.96 24.10 3.20
C ARG A 155 -11.81 24.50 1.74
N MET A 156 -11.09 23.73 0.93
CA MET A 156 -10.79 24.10 -0.44
C MET A 156 -12.07 24.24 -1.26
N SER A 157 -12.28 25.44 -1.77
CA SER A 157 -13.15 25.63 -2.91
C SER A 157 -12.49 25.03 -4.14
N TYR A 158 -13.33 24.64 -5.10
CA TYR A 158 -12.91 24.06 -6.37
C TYR A 158 -11.91 24.96 -7.13
N THR A 159 -11.98 26.29 -6.96
CA THR A 159 -10.99 27.28 -7.42
C THR A 159 -9.61 27.16 -6.79
N GLN A 160 -9.51 26.89 -5.49
CA GLN A 160 -8.22 26.89 -4.80
C GLN A 160 -7.33 25.74 -5.26
N ALA A 161 -7.93 24.59 -5.62
CA ALA A 161 -7.18 23.42 -6.09
C ALA A 161 -6.72 23.58 -7.55
N GLY A 162 -7.41 24.43 -8.33
CA GLY A 162 -7.19 24.62 -9.76
C GLY A 162 -5.71 24.82 -10.16
N PRO A 163 -4.98 25.80 -9.58
CA PRO A 163 -3.57 26.02 -9.93
C PRO A 163 -2.67 24.80 -9.70
N HIS A 164 -2.92 24.03 -8.63
CA HIS A 164 -2.14 22.83 -8.29
C HIS A 164 -2.42 21.69 -9.26
N LEU A 165 -3.70 21.46 -9.58
CA LEU A 165 -4.11 20.44 -10.56
C LEU A 165 -3.63 20.80 -11.96
N GLN A 166 -3.63 22.08 -12.32
CA GLN A 166 -3.08 22.58 -13.59
C GLN A 166 -1.57 22.33 -13.68
N ASN A 167 -0.82 22.59 -12.60
CA ASN A 167 0.61 22.28 -12.56
C ASN A 167 0.87 20.78 -12.75
N LEU A 168 0.09 19.94 -12.07
CA LEU A 168 0.20 18.49 -12.19
C LEU A 168 -0.14 17.98 -13.60
N ARG A 169 -1.17 18.55 -14.23
CA ARG A 169 -1.53 18.30 -15.63
C ARG A 169 -0.36 18.62 -16.58
N GLN A 170 0.29 19.76 -16.36
CA GLN A 170 1.44 20.18 -17.16
C GLN A 170 2.62 19.21 -17.01
N ARG A 171 2.95 18.82 -15.77
CA ARG A 171 4.02 17.83 -15.49
C ARG A 171 3.74 16.47 -16.13
N LEU A 172 2.49 16.03 -16.13
CA LEU A 172 2.06 14.78 -16.79
C LEU A 172 2.34 14.81 -18.30
N VAL A 173 2.09 15.95 -18.96
CA VAL A 173 2.43 16.16 -20.38
C VAL A 173 3.94 16.20 -20.59
N GLU A 174 4.67 16.95 -19.77
CA GLU A 174 6.14 17.05 -19.84
C GLU A 174 6.84 15.70 -19.64
N ALA A 175 6.26 14.82 -18.83
CA ALA A 175 6.74 13.46 -18.60
C ALA A 175 6.43 12.48 -19.75
N GLY A 176 5.74 12.91 -20.80
CA GLY A 176 5.54 12.15 -22.04
C GLY A 176 4.12 11.66 -22.32
N LEU A 177 3.10 12.13 -21.59
CA LEU A 177 1.71 11.92 -22.02
C LEU A 177 1.37 12.87 -23.17
N LYS A 178 0.77 12.32 -24.24
CA LYS A 178 0.35 13.11 -25.42
C LYS A 178 -0.57 14.28 -25.07
N SER A 179 -1.43 14.06 -24.07
CA SER A 179 -2.34 15.05 -23.50
C SER A 179 -2.70 14.61 -22.10
N ALA A 180 -2.86 15.55 -21.17
CA ALA A 180 -3.46 15.30 -19.87
C ALA A 180 -4.64 16.25 -19.69
N ASN A 181 -5.73 15.73 -19.15
CA ASN A 181 -6.90 16.50 -18.75
C ASN A 181 -7.14 16.26 -17.24
N TYR A 182 -8.13 16.88 -16.63
CA TYR A 182 -8.34 16.73 -15.19
C TYR A 182 -8.83 15.34 -14.77
N LEU A 183 -9.43 14.55 -15.67
CA LEU A 183 -9.70 13.14 -15.41
C LEU A 183 -8.40 12.31 -15.42
N THR A 184 -7.44 12.65 -16.27
CA THR A 184 -6.09 12.05 -16.23
C THR A 184 -5.37 12.41 -14.93
N VAL A 185 -5.54 13.65 -14.44
CA VAL A 185 -4.98 14.09 -13.16
C VAL A 185 -5.61 13.31 -12.00
N ASP A 186 -6.94 13.17 -11.98
CA ASP A 186 -7.65 12.34 -11.00
C ASP A 186 -7.16 10.89 -11.01
N GLN A 187 -7.03 10.30 -12.20
CA GLN A 187 -6.47 8.97 -12.36
C GLN A 187 -5.05 8.85 -11.79
N PHE A 188 -4.19 9.84 -12.06
CA PHE A 188 -2.84 9.89 -11.49
C PHE A 188 -2.90 9.95 -9.96
N LEU A 189 -3.77 10.79 -9.39
CA LEU A 189 -3.91 10.90 -7.94
C LEU A 189 -4.35 9.56 -7.36
N TRP A 190 -5.35 8.90 -7.95
CA TRP A 190 -5.80 7.58 -7.51
C TRP A 190 -4.70 6.51 -7.62
N TRP A 191 -3.97 6.48 -8.74
CA TRP A 191 -2.84 5.57 -8.94
C TRP A 191 -1.73 5.83 -7.91
N ALA A 192 -1.39 7.10 -7.67
CA ALA A 192 -0.36 7.50 -6.70
C ALA A 192 -0.78 7.12 -5.28
N TYR A 193 -2.07 7.25 -4.94
CA TYR A 193 -2.63 6.79 -3.68
C TYR A 193 -2.44 5.28 -3.51
N GLY A 194 -2.87 4.49 -4.50
CA GLY A 194 -2.72 3.05 -4.46
C GLY A 194 -1.26 2.64 -4.30
N ARG A 195 -0.35 3.30 -5.02
CA ARG A 195 1.10 3.06 -4.89
C ARG A 195 1.60 3.37 -3.48
N GLN A 196 1.19 4.49 -2.89
CA GLN A 196 1.56 4.84 -1.52
C GLN A 196 1.04 3.84 -0.48
N GLN A 197 -0.09 3.18 -0.74
CA GLN A 197 -0.62 2.12 0.12
C GLN A 197 0.12 0.79 -0.06
N THR A 198 0.72 0.55 -1.23
CA THR A 198 1.48 -0.68 -1.51
C THR A 198 2.98 -0.58 -1.23
N GLU A 199 3.53 0.63 -1.15
CA GLU A 199 4.92 0.83 -0.74
C GLU A 199 5.02 0.49 0.75
N PRO A 200 5.95 -0.40 1.15
CA PRO A 200 6.19 -0.70 2.56
C PRO A 200 6.33 0.59 3.36
N GLN A 201 5.36 0.85 4.23
CA GLN A 201 5.41 1.98 5.12
C GLN A 201 6.34 1.62 6.27
N ALA A 202 7.19 2.56 6.68
CA ALA A 202 8.03 2.37 7.85
C ALA A 202 7.28 2.84 9.09
N TRP A 203 7.36 2.06 10.15
CA TRP A 203 6.68 2.28 11.42
C TRP A 203 7.69 2.18 12.54
N LEU A 204 7.65 3.11 13.48
CA LEU A 204 8.47 3.06 14.67
C LEU A 204 7.66 2.47 15.83
N PHE A 205 8.14 1.39 16.41
CA PHE A 205 7.51 0.67 17.52
C PHE A 205 8.35 0.82 18.79
N PRO A 206 7.79 1.36 19.89
CA PRO A 206 8.44 1.35 21.19
C PRO A 206 8.56 -0.08 21.71
N ALA A 207 9.79 -0.58 21.80
CA ALA A 207 10.17 -1.77 22.53
C ALA A 207 10.46 -1.38 23.99
N ASN A 208 9.47 -1.59 24.86
CA ASN A 208 9.65 -1.35 26.29
C ASN A 208 10.60 -2.41 26.88
N ALA A 209 11.74 -1.96 27.42
CA ALA A 209 12.76 -2.83 28.00
C ALA A 209 12.24 -3.74 29.13
N ASP A 210 11.17 -3.32 29.83
CA ASP A 210 10.60 -4.05 30.97
C ASP A 210 9.58 -5.13 30.57
N HIS A 211 9.02 -5.05 29.36
CA HIS A 211 8.00 -6.00 28.87
C HIS A 211 8.50 -6.93 27.78
N TYR A 212 9.59 -6.57 27.09
CA TYR A 212 10.36 -7.57 26.37
C TYR A 212 11.20 -8.35 27.35
N HIS A 213 11.30 -9.66 27.12
CA HIS A 213 12.32 -10.48 27.75
C HIS A 213 13.70 -10.00 27.29
N SER A 214 14.18 -8.93 27.94
CA SER A 214 15.46 -8.24 27.76
C SER A 214 15.76 -7.73 26.34
N VAL A 215 16.17 -6.48 26.27
CA VAL A 215 17.00 -5.92 25.18
C VAL A 215 18.15 -6.87 24.78
N ALA A 216 18.60 -7.74 25.69
CA ALA A 216 19.56 -8.81 25.39
C ALA A 216 19.04 -9.87 24.39
N GLN A 217 17.74 -10.16 24.31
CA GLN A 217 17.18 -11.01 23.24
C GLN A 217 17.20 -10.30 21.88
N LEU A 218 16.98 -8.98 21.85
CA LEU A 218 17.13 -8.21 20.61
C LEU A 218 18.59 -8.16 20.17
N HIS A 219 19.55 -8.00 21.09
CA HIS A 219 20.97 -8.03 20.75
C HIS A 219 21.48 -9.41 20.36
N SER A 220 20.82 -10.50 20.78
CA SER A 220 21.14 -11.85 20.31
C SER A 220 20.42 -12.23 19.01
N ALA A 221 19.39 -11.46 18.63
CA ALA A 221 18.71 -11.63 17.35
C ALA A 221 19.69 -11.36 16.19
N ARG A 222 19.51 -12.12 15.12
CA ARG A 222 20.33 -12.00 13.90
C ARG A 222 19.44 -11.55 12.75
N PRO A 223 19.98 -10.86 11.73
CA PRO A 223 19.26 -10.68 10.48
C PRO A 223 18.67 -12.02 9.99
N GLY A 224 17.38 -12.03 9.67
CA GLY A 224 16.59 -13.20 9.29
C GLY A 224 15.84 -13.89 10.44
N SER A 225 16.18 -13.65 11.71
CA SER A 225 15.42 -14.25 12.82
C SER A 225 14.03 -13.62 12.93
N GLU A 226 13.06 -14.45 13.30
CA GLU A 226 11.67 -14.04 13.49
C GLU A 226 11.35 -13.83 14.97
N SER A 227 10.50 -12.85 15.26
CA SER A 227 9.95 -12.62 16.59
C SER A 227 8.45 -12.39 16.50
N THR A 228 7.70 -13.26 17.17
CA THR A 228 6.25 -13.16 17.30
C THR A 228 5.80 -12.22 18.40
N SER A 229 6.73 -11.75 19.24
CA SER A 229 6.44 -10.90 20.38
C SER A 229 6.82 -9.44 20.17
N ALA A 230 7.62 -9.12 19.13
CA ALA A 230 8.27 -7.83 18.89
C ALA A 230 7.36 -6.64 18.56
N ILE A 231 6.07 -6.90 18.32
CA ILE A 231 5.03 -5.87 18.33
C ILE A 231 3.97 -6.37 19.31
N ARG A 232 3.99 -5.92 20.56
CA ARG A 232 2.90 -6.09 21.51
C ARG A 232 2.61 -4.74 22.14
N ARG A 233 1.32 -4.33 22.13
CA ARG A 233 0.73 -3.10 22.69
C ARG A 233 0.49 -1.91 21.74
N ALA A 234 0.36 -2.12 20.44
CA ALA A 234 0.02 -1.02 19.52
C ALA A 234 -1.48 -0.64 19.45
N ALA A 235 -2.43 -1.49 19.86
CA ALA A 235 -3.84 -1.30 19.47
C ALA A 235 -4.87 -1.07 20.61
N ARG A 236 -4.45 -1.07 21.88
CA ARG A 236 -5.35 -0.69 23.00
C ARG A 236 -5.52 0.82 23.19
N ALA A 237 -4.71 1.64 22.53
CA ALA A 237 -4.92 3.08 22.53
C ALA A 237 -6.16 3.41 21.69
N PRO A 238 -7.08 4.29 22.15
CA PRO A 238 -8.16 4.77 21.31
C PRO A 238 -7.57 5.29 20.00
N ARG A 239 -8.18 4.87 18.87
CA ARG A 239 -7.71 5.08 17.49
C ARG A 239 -6.85 6.34 17.36
N PRO A 240 -5.56 6.23 17.01
CA PRO A 240 -4.70 7.39 16.95
C PRO A 240 -5.23 8.39 15.90
N PRO A 241 -4.99 9.70 16.09
CA PRO A 241 -5.43 10.76 15.17
C PRO A 241 -4.78 10.73 13.78
N HIS A 242 -3.91 9.75 13.49
CA HIS A 242 -3.09 9.67 12.29
C HIS A 242 -3.83 9.02 11.12
N ASN A 243 -4.79 9.74 10.52
CA ASN A 243 -5.54 9.39 9.29
C ASN A 243 -6.09 7.94 9.20
N GLY A 244 -6.20 7.22 10.32
CA GLY A 244 -6.64 5.82 10.35
C GLY A 244 -5.69 4.84 9.64
N LYS A 245 -4.40 5.16 9.48
CA LYS A 245 -3.43 4.19 8.94
C LYS A 245 -2.99 3.22 10.03
N GLU A 246 -2.91 1.94 9.68
CA GLU A 246 -2.43 0.85 10.54
C GLU A 246 -1.25 0.15 9.85
N PRO A 247 -0.30 -0.44 10.60
CA PRO A 247 0.76 -1.25 10.02
C PRO A 247 0.20 -2.53 9.39
N HIS A 248 0.72 -2.92 8.23
CA HIS A 248 0.29 -4.10 7.47
C HIS A 248 1.41 -5.11 7.23
N GLU A 249 1.07 -6.30 6.75
CA GLU A 249 2.08 -7.24 6.26
C GLU A 249 2.88 -6.62 5.10
N GLY A 250 4.22 -6.77 5.14
CA GLY A 250 5.15 -6.19 4.18
C GLY A 250 5.72 -4.83 4.61
N ASP A 251 5.13 -4.16 5.59
CA ASP A 251 5.65 -2.91 6.14
C ASP A 251 6.97 -3.09 6.89
N ILE A 252 7.68 -1.99 7.10
CA ILE A 252 8.95 -1.97 7.82
C ILE A 252 8.68 -1.57 9.26
N ALA A 253 9.12 -2.39 10.21
CA ALA A 253 9.10 -2.08 11.62
C ALA A 253 10.49 -1.64 12.10
N VAL A 254 10.58 -0.46 12.69
CA VAL A 254 11.77 0.11 13.35
C VAL A 254 11.55 0.01 14.85
N LEU A 255 12.42 -0.71 15.55
CA LEU A 255 12.27 -0.91 17.00
C LEU A 255 13.03 0.18 17.77
N TRP A 256 12.30 0.85 18.64
CA TRP A 256 12.77 1.90 19.54
C TRP A 256 12.89 1.39 20.97
N GLN A 257 14.09 1.31 21.52
CA GLN A 257 14.31 1.01 22.93
C GLN A 257 14.04 2.25 23.79
N THR A 258 13.34 2.08 24.91
CA THR A 258 13.19 3.11 25.96
C THR A 258 14.21 2.93 27.09
N GLY A 259 14.43 3.99 27.89
CA GLY A 259 15.23 3.94 29.13
C GLY A 259 16.63 4.55 28.99
N LYS A 260 17.62 4.02 29.73
CA LYS A 260 18.98 4.58 29.80
C LYS A 260 19.72 4.59 28.46
N SER A 261 19.37 3.67 27.56
CA SER A 261 19.93 3.54 26.21
C SER A 261 18.85 3.80 25.16
N GLU A 262 18.08 4.88 25.34
CA GLU A 262 16.97 5.18 24.43
C GLU A 262 17.43 5.47 22.99
N GLY A 263 16.75 4.86 22.03
CA GLY A 263 17.06 5.01 20.61
C GLY A 263 16.63 3.82 19.76
N ILE A 264 17.07 3.79 18.51
CA ILE A 264 16.73 2.72 17.57
C ILE A 264 17.72 1.57 17.72
N VAL A 265 17.19 0.34 17.83
CA VAL A 265 18.00 -0.88 18.03
C VAL A 265 17.91 -1.90 16.91
N ALA A 266 16.83 -1.88 16.12
CA ALA A 266 16.64 -2.84 15.04
C ALA A 266 15.65 -2.32 14.00
N ALA A 267 15.66 -2.94 12.82
CA ALA A 267 14.59 -2.84 11.85
C ALA A 267 14.25 -4.23 11.27
N GLY A 268 13.00 -4.42 10.87
CA GLY A 268 12.48 -5.68 10.34
C GLY A 268 11.32 -5.47 9.38
N LEU A 269 10.91 -6.55 8.73
CA LEU A 269 9.67 -6.61 7.96
C LEU A 269 8.57 -7.19 8.83
N ILE A 270 7.37 -6.61 8.73
CA ILE A 270 6.15 -7.22 9.24
C ILE A 270 5.80 -8.37 8.31
N ILE A 271 5.79 -9.60 8.83
CA ILE A 271 5.55 -10.83 8.05
C ILE A 271 4.19 -11.47 8.33
N SER A 272 3.34 -10.77 9.06
CA SER A 272 1.94 -11.15 9.25
C SER A 272 1.09 -9.92 9.53
N GLU A 273 -0.15 -9.90 9.04
CA GLU A 273 -1.14 -8.90 9.46
C GLU A 273 -1.24 -8.86 10.99
N PRO A 274 -1.30 -7.67 11.62
CA PRO A 274 -1.45 -7.57 13.07
C PRO A 274 -2.79 -8.17 13.52
N VAL A 275 -2.76 -9.28 14.27
CA VAL A 275 -3.95 -9.88 14.87
C VAL A 275 -3.88 -9.67 16.38
N ASN A 276 -4.93 -9.10 16.97
CA ASN A 276 -4.96 -8.78 18.41
C ASN A 276 -3.71 -8.00 18.86
N GLU A 277 -3.30 -6.99 18.07
CA GLU A 277 -2.17 -6.12 18.38
C GLU A 277 -0.80 -6.82 18.39
N VAL A 278 -0.73 -8.02 17.81
CA VAL A 278 0.49 -8.79 17.65
C VAL A 278 0.77 -8.97 16.16
N ALA A 279 1.95 -8.53 15.74
CA ALA A 279 2.48 -8.77 14.41
C ALA A 279 3.83 -9.49 14.51
N ASN A 280 4.04 -10.48 13.65
CA ASN A 280 5.31 -11.18 13.53
C ASN A 280 6.29 -10.30 12.77
N LEU A 281 7.50 -10.20 13.30
CA LEU A 281 8.59 -9.46 12.67
C LEU A 281 9.69 -10.39 12.22
N ARG A 282 10.22 -10.19 11.02
CA ARG A 282 11.50 -10.74 10.60
C ARG A 282 12.54 -9.64 10.61
N PHE A 283 13.56 -9.77 11.46
CA PHE A 283 14.62 -8.76 11.53
C PHE A 283 15.38 -8.70 10.21
N THR A 284 15.52 -7.52 9.65
CA THR A 284 16.41 -7.28 8.52
C THR A 284 17.75 -6.74 9.00
N HIS A 285 17.73 -5.98 10.11
CA HIS A 285 18.89 -5.36 10.70
C HIS A 285 18.76 -5.32 12.22
N VAL A 286 19.83 -5.70 12.91
CA VAL A 286 19.97 -5.58 14.36
C VAL A 286 21.25 -4.79 14.58
N LEU A 287 21.15 -3.68 15.33
CA LEU A 287 22.27 -2.78 15.52
C LEU A 287 23.12 -3.25 16.70
N GLU A 288 24.44 -3.33 16.49
CA GLU A 288 25.39 -3.58 17.58
C GLU A 288 25.37 -2.44 18.61
N GLN A 289 25.18 -1.21 18.13
CA GLN A 289 25.05 -0.01 18.94
C GLN A 289 23.74 0.70 18.59
N CYS A 290 22.96 1.04 19.63
CA CYS A 290 21.73 1.79 19.50
C CYS A 290 21.99 3.17 18.88
N ILE A 291 21.21 3.56 17.86
CA ILE A 291 21.21 4.94 17.37
C ILE A 291 20.49 5.79 18.41
N SER A 292 21.27 6.47 19.24
CA SER A 292 20.77 7.16 20.42
C SER A 292 19.76 8.26 20.08
N SER A 293 18.84 8.53 20.99
CA SER A 293 17.91 9.67 20.88
C SER A 293 18.64 11.01 20.67
N THR A 294 19.83 11.16 21.27
CA THR A 294 20.66 12.37 21.14
C THR A 294 21.19 12.53 19.73
N GLU A 295 21.60 11.44 19.07
CA GLU A 295 22.00 11.45 17.67
C GLU A 295 20.83 11.80 16.75
N LEU A 296 19.66 11.22 16.98
CA LEU A 296 18.44 11.51 16.21
C LEU A 296 18.01 12.97 16.34
N ARG A 297 18.12 13.57 17.54
CA ARG A 297 17.83 14.99 17.77
C ARG A 297 18.79 15.95 17.04
N ARG A 298 20.00 15.50 16.69
CA ARG A 298 20.97 16.30 15.90
C ARG A 298 20.65 16.30 14.41
N ASN A 299 19.94 15.28 13.92
CA ASN A 299 19.53 15.21 12.52
C ASN A 299 18.34 16.16 12.26
N ALA A 300 18.46 16.99 11.20
CA ALA A 300 17.48 18.04 10.89
C ALA A 300 16.06 17.51 10.60
N VAL A 301 15.95 16.29 10.06
CA VAL A 301 14.67 15.63 9.74
C VAL A 301 14.18 14.80 10.92
N LEU A 302 15.08 14.07 11.61
CA LEU A 302 14.69 13.13 12.66
C LEU A 302 14.39 13.79 14.00
N LYS A 303 14.82 15.03 14.24
CA LYS A 303 14.49 15.77 15.46
C LYS A 303 12.98 15.96 15.67
N SER A 304 12.16 15.81 14.62
CA SER A 304 10.70 15.90 14.67
C SER A 304 9.99 14.56 14.84
N LEU A 305 10.72 13.47 15.09
CA LEU A 305 10.11 12.16 15.37
C LEU A 305 9.22 12.26 16.61
N GLU A 306 7.98 11.80 16.52
CA GLU A 306 7.01 11.93 17.61
C GLU A 306 7.45 11.21 18.89
N VAL A 307 8.21 10.10 18.77
CA VAL A 307 8.78 9.38 19.91
C VAL A 307 9.78 10.22 20.72
N LEU A 308 10.37 11.27 20.11
CA LEU A 308 11.28 12.19 20.78
C LEU A 308 10.56 13.33 21.51
N THR A 309 9.28 13.57 21.20
CA THR A 309 8.50 14.71 21.70
C THR A 309 7.32 14.29 22.57
N THR A 310 6.79 13.08 22.38
CA THR A 310 5.60 12.58 23.07
C THR A 310 5.92 11.31 23.82
N SER A 311 5.31 11.15 24.99
CA SER A 311 5.71 10.11 25.93
C SER A 311 5.08 8.73 25.69
N SER A 312 4.15 8.51 24.73
CA SER A 312 3.32 7.28 24.79
C SER A 312 2.42 6.82 23.61
N PRO A 313 2.53 7.26 22.35
CA PRO A 313 1.89 6.46 21.29
C PRO A 313 2.61 5.12 21.08
N PRO A 314 1.86 4.05 20.78
CA PRO A 314 2.42 2.71 20.77
C PRO A 314 2.92 2.25 19.40
N SER A 315 2.73 3.05 18.35
CA SER A 315 3.46 2.98 17.09
C SER A 315 3.34 4.31 16.36
N TYR A 316 4.30 4.63 15.49
CA TYR A 316 4.32 5.88 14.74
C TYR A 316 4.61 5.61 13.26
N PRO A 317 3.81 6.14 12.33
CA PRO A 317 4.19 6.11 10.93
C PRO A 317 5.42 7.02 10.73
N LEU A 318 6.44 6.49 10.07
CA LEU A 318 7.60 7.28 9.64
C LEU A 318 7.32 7.85 8.25
N THR A 319 7.62 9.14 8.05
CA THR A 319 7.63 9.70 6.71
C THR A 319 8.74 9.08 5.88
N SER A 320 8.63 9.12 4.55
CA SER A 320 9.67 8.59 3.66
C SER A 320 11.04 9.25 3.90
N ASP A 321 11.05 10.55 4.25
CA ASP A 321 12.29 11.29 4.54
C ASP A 321 12.88 10.85 5.90
N GLN A 322 12.05 10.68 6.92
CA GLN A 322 12.49 10.13 8.21
C GLN A 322 13.05 8.72 8.06
N TRP A 323 12.37 7.84 7.33
CA TRP A 323 12.87 6.51 7.07
C TRP A 323 14.21 6.53 6.31
N THR A 324 14.34 7.40 5.30
CA THR A 324 15.59 7.57 4.54
C THR A 324 16.76 7.99 5.44
N GLU A 325 16.54 8.92 6.37
CA GLU A 325 17.58 9.36 7.31
C GLU A 325 17.90 8.30 8.36
N ILE A 326 16.90 7.59 8.88
CA ILE A 326 17.13 6.43 9.78
C ILE A 326 17.97 5.38 9.06
N ARG A 327 17.67 5.07 7.79
CA ARG A 327 18.48 4.14 6.99
C ARG A 327 19.95 4.57 6.92
N LYS A 328 20.21 5.83 6.59
CA LYS A 328 21.58 6.37 6.55
C LYS A 328 22.32 6.17 7.88
N LEU A 329 21.66 6.44 9.01
CA LEU A 329 22.24 6.26 10.35
C LEU A 329 22.45 4.79 10.72
N MET A 330 21.58 3.88 10.25
CA MET A 330 21.74 2.45 10.42
C MET A 330 22.92 1.88 9.59
N THR A 331 23.74 2.73 8.97
CA THR A 331 24.76 2.36 7.96
C THR A 331 24.19 1.57 6.79
N LEU A 332 22.87 1.68 6.56
CA LEU A 332 22.25 1.32 5.30
C LEU A 332 22.60 2.47 4.37
N GLY A 333 23.71 2.35 3.63
CA GLY A 333 24.08 3.34 2.63
C GLY A 333 22.87 3.75 1.77
N PRO A 334 22.85 4.95 1.19
CA PRO A 334 21.73 5.42 0.36
C PRO A 334 21.38 4.46 -0.78
N ASP A 335 22.35 3.61 -1.18
CA ASP A 335 22.23 2.54 -2.17
C ASP A 335 22.29 1.13 -1.57
N ALA A 336 22.08 0.92 -0.27
CA ALA A 336 21.94 -0.42 0.29
C ALA A 336 20.75 -1.08 -0.44
N PRO A 337 21.01 -2.02 -1.37
CA PRO A 337 19.95 -2.61 -2.16
C PRO A 337 19.03 -3.35 -1.18
N PRO A 338 17.76 -3.67 -1.53
CA PRO A 338 17.13 -4.82 -0.89
C PRO A 338 18.18 -5.93 -0.89
N LEU A 339 18.59 -6.44 0.29
CA LEU A 339 19.75 -7.31 0.50
C LEU A 339 20.17 -7.89 -0.84
N ASN A 340 21.26 -7.40 -1.45
CA ASN A 340 21.65 -7.90 -2.76
C ASN A 340 22.21 -9.31 -2.56
N SER A 341 21.28 -10.23 -2.27
CA SER A 341 21.50 -11.61 -1.92
C SER A 341 22.35 -12.22 -3.03
N THR A 342 22.17 -11.78 -4.27
CA THR A 342 22.99 -12.25 -5.39
C THR A 342 24.48 -11.89 -5.25
N ASN A 343 24.84 -10.70 -4.76
CA ASN A 343 26.25 -10.33 -4.49
C ASN A 343 26.82 -11.07 -3.27
N ALA A 344 26.03 -11.23 -2.21
CA ALA A 344 26.44 -11.98 -1.02
C ALA A 344 26.68 -13.47 -1.36
N ILE A 345 25.77 -14.06 -2.14
CA ILE A 345 25.86 -15.41 -2.69
C ILE A 345 27.08 -15.52 -3.60
N ALA A 346 27.28 -14.57 -4.54
CA ALA A 346 28.42 -14.57 -5.45
C ALA A 346 29.75 -14.54 -4.70
N THR A 347 29.87 -13.68 -3.68
CA THR A 347 31.10 -13.56 -2.87
C THR A 347 31.37 -14.85 -2.10
N SER A 348 30.35 -15.43 -1.46
CA SER A 348 30.50 -16.67 -0.70
C SER A 348 30.85 -17.87 -1.60
N LEU A 349 30.23 -17.97 -2.79
CA LEU A 349 30.57 -19.00 -3.78
C LEU A 349 32.02 -18.85 -4.28
N ALA A 350 32.45 -17.62 -4.58
CA ALA A 350 33.80 -17.35 -5.06
C ALA A 350 34.88 -17.72 -4.01
N GLN A 351 34.64 -17.44 -2.73
CA GLN A 351 35.53 -17.85 -1.62
C GLN A 351 35.73 -19.36 -1.53
N GLN A 352 34.78 -20.12 -2.07
CA GLN A 352 34.76 -21.59 -2.06
C GLN A 352 35.26 -22.17 -3.40
N GLY A 353 35.83 -21.32 -4.28
CA GLY A 353 36.29 -21.71 -5.61
C GLY A 353 35.16 -22.01 -6.60
N LEU A 354 33.92 -21.64 -6.28
CA LEU A 354 32.76 -21.84 -7.14
C LEU A 354 32.46 -20.57 -7.93
N HIS A 355 32.73 -20.61 -9.24
CA HIS A 355 32.51 -19.47 -10.12
C HIS A 355 31.19 -19.63 -10.88
N PHE A 356 30.23 -18.76 -10.57
CA PHE A 356 28.97 -18.64 -11.31
C PHE A 356 28.84 -17.20 -11.83
N THR A 357 28.23 -17.07 -13.02
CA THR A 357 27.92 -15.74 -13.55
C THR A 357 26.85 -15.06 -12.69
N PRO A 358 26.84 -13.72 -12.61
CA PRO A 358 25.78 -12.99 -11.91
C PRO A 358 24.37 -13.37 -12.36
N TRP A 359 24.20 -13.64 -13.66
CA TRP A 359 22.93 -14.07 -14.24
C TRP A 359 22.47 -15.45 -13.73
N GLN A 360 23.38 -16.41 -13.56
CA GLN A 360 23.04 -17.74 -13.01
C GLN A 360 22.59 -17.64 -11.56
N ILE A 361 23.29 -16.85 -10.75
CA ILE A 361 22.96 -16.61 -9.34
C ILE A 361 21.62 -15.88 -9.22
N GLY A 362 21.41 -14.84 -10.02
CA GLY A 362 20.15 -14.10 -10.08
C GLY A 362 18.98 -15.01 -10.44
N THR A 363 19.10 -15.80 -11.52
CA THR A 363 18.05 -16.72 -11.95
C THR A 363 17.73 -17.76 -10.89
N TYR A 364 18.76 -18.34 -10.26
CA TYR A 364 18.59 -19.29 -9.16
C TYR A 364 17.84 -18.68 -7.97
N TYR A 365 18.27 -17.50 -7.51
CA TYR A 365 17.66 -16.82 -6.37
C TYR A 365 16.23 -16.37 -6.66
N THR A 366 15.98 -15.78 -7.84
CA THR A 366 14.64 -15.36 -8.27
C THR A 366 13.68 -16.54 -8.40
N ALA A 367 14.14 -17.69 -8.89
CA ALA A 367 13.31 -18.89 -8.95
C ALA A 367 12.86 -19.36 -7.56
N LEU A 368 13.78 -19.37 -6.58
CA LEU A 368 13.45 -19.70 -5.20
C LEU A 368 12.48 -18.68 -4.58
N GLN A 369 12.70 -17.37 -4.78
CA GLN A 369 11.80 -16.34 -4.25
C GLN A 369 10.40 -16.42 -4.83
N THR A 370 10.27 -16.67 -6.13
CA THR A 370 8.98 -16.58 -6.84
C THR A 370 8.20 -17.89 -6.83
N LYS A 371 8.88 -19.05 -6.79
CA LYS A 371 8.24 -20.37 -6.93
C LYS A 371 8.44 -21.27 -5.71
N GLY A 372 9.36 -20.94 -4.80
CA GLY A 372 9.73 -21.81 -3.68
C GLY A 372 10.57 -23.03 -4.06
N PHE A 373 10.87 -23.24 -5.36
CA PHE A 373 11.73 -24.31 -5.85
C PHE A 373 12.47 -23.88 -7.12
N VAL A 374 13.56 -24.59 -7.43
CA VAL A 374 14.39 -24.33 -8.62
C VAL A 374 14.76 -25.64 -9.29
N ILE A 375 14.66 -25.68 -10.63
CA ILE A 375 15.07 -26.82 -11.44
C ILE A 375 16.41 -26.49 -12.07
N LEU A 376 17.45 -27.24 -11.69
CA LEU A 376 18.82 -27.05 -12.18
C LEU A 376 19.11 -27.95 -13.39
N SER A 377 18.70 -27.53 -14.58
CA SER A 377 18.95 -28.27 -15.82
C SER A 377 20.33 -27.99 -16.43
N GLY A 378 20.85 -28.91 -17.23
CA GLY A 378 22.09 -28.75 -18.01
C GLY A 378 23.09 -29.89 -17.83
N ILE A 379 24.17 -29.84 -18.62
CA ILE A 379 25.20 -30.89 -18.72
C ILE A 379 25.75 -31.27 -17.33
N SER A 380 25.99 -32.56 -17.10
CA SER A 380 26.59 -33.05 -15.85
C SER A 380 27.97 -32.41 -15.61
N GLY A 381 28.36 -32.21 -14.36
CA GLY A 381 29.68 -31.68 -13.98
C GLY A 381 29.81 -30.15 -13.98
N THR A 382 28.81 -29.36 -14.39
CA THR A 382 28.90 -27.89 -14.42
C THR A 382 28.64 -27.21 -13.06
N GLY A 383 28.85 -27.89 -11.93
CA GLY A 383 28.75 -27.31 -10.59
C GLY A 383 27.35 -26.89 -10.10
N LYS A 384 26.27 -27.06 -10.88
CA LYS A 384 24.92 -26.59 -10.48
C LYS A 384 24.46 -27.10 -9.11
N THR A 385 24.71 -28.36 -8.80
CA THR A 385 24.38 -28.94 -7.48
C THR A 385 25.17 -28.28 -6.35
N LYS A 386 26.40 -27.82 -6.62
CA LYS A 386 27.22 -27.08 -5.66
C LYS A 386 26.66 -25.69 -5.36
N LEU A 387 26.09 -25.00 -6.35
CA LEU A 387 25.35 -23.76 -6.12
C LEU A 387 24.23 -23.97 -5.09
N ALA A 388 23.42 -25.03 -5.26
CA ALA A 388 22.32 -25.32 -4.36
C ALA A 388 22.79 -25.73 -2.96
N GLN A 389 23.82 -26.58 -2.87
CA GLN A 389 24.40 -27.01 -1.60
C GLN A 389 24.95 -25.82 -0.82
N HIS A 390 25.79 -24.98 -1.44
CA HIS A 390 26.35 -23.80 -0.77
C HIS A 390 25.30 -22.79 -0.41
N PHE A 391 24.33 -22.55 -1.28
CA PHE A 391 23.22 -21.68 -0.94
C PHE A 391 22.47 -22.17 0.30
N ALA A 392 22.20 -23.48 0.41
CA ALA A 392 21.56 -24.07 1.58
C ALA A 392 22.43 -23.95 2.85
N GLU A 393 23.76 -24.06 2.73
CA GLU A 393 24.69 -23.86 3.84
C GLU A 393 24.75 -22.40 4.32
N MET A 394 24.52 -21.44 3.42
CA MET A 394 24.43 -20.01 3.75
C MET A 394 23.13 -19.65 4.48
N LEU A 395 22.07 -20.44 4.32
CA LEU A 395 20.82 -20.18 5.01
C LEU A 395 20.96 -20.52 6.50
N PRO A 396 20.29 -19.78 7.39
CA PRO A 396 20.16 -20.20 8.77
C PRO A 396 19.64 -21.63 8.78
N ARG A 397 20.35 -22.54 9.44
CA ARG A 397 19.77 -23.84 9.75
C ARG A 397 18.49 -23.53 10.50
N PRO A 398 17.33 -24.08 10.10
CA PRO A 398 16.14 -23.96 10.93
C PRO A 398 16.61 -24.40 12.31
N ALA A 399 16.49 -23.50 13.29
CA ALA A 399 16.67 -23.93 14.67
C ALA A 399 15.81 -25.18 14.75
N THR A 400 16.41 -26.30 15.16
CA THR A 400 15.59 -27.39 15.66
C THR A 400 14.90 -26.76 16.84
N THR A 401 13.76 -26.13 16.60
CA THR A 401 12.77 -25.84 17.59
C THR A 401 12.35 -27.24 17.96
N SER A 402 13.10 -27.86 18.87
CA SER A 402 12.51 -28.58 19.95
C SER A 402 11.49 -27.59 20.49
N LEU A 403 10.30 -27.64 19.89
CA LEU A 403 9.11 -27.21 20.57
C LEU A 403 9.25 -27.98 21.88
N GLU A 404 9.59 -27.27 22.94
CA GLU A 404 9.21 -27.68 24.28
C GLU A 404 7.68 -27.69 24.20
N ILE A 405 7.19 -28.80 23.65
CA ILE A 405 5.79 -29.17 23.68
C ILE A 405 5.58 -29.28 25.18
N ALA A 406 4.96 -28.26 25.76
CA ALA A 406 4.36 -28.39 27.07
C ALA A 406 3.62 -29.73 27.06
N ASP A 407 3.89 -30.60 28.05
CA ASP A 407 3.54 -32.03 28.09
C ASP A 407 2.06 -32.36 27.75
N GLU A 408 1.21 -31.35 27.66
CA GLU A 408 -0.23 -31.42 27.41
C GLU A 408 -0.64 -31.18 25.94
N THR A 409 0.28 -30.83 25.02
CA THR A 409 -0.09 -30.51 23.63
C THR A 409 0.32 -31.59 22.63
N ILE A 410 -0.63 -32.21 21.93
CA ILE A 410 -0.33 -33.23 20.91
C ILE A 410 -0.43 -32.59 19.52
N SER A 411 0.69 -32.51 18.79
CA SER A 411 0.68 -32.11 17.38
C SER A 411 0.46 -33.33 16.49
N ILE A 412 -0.62 -33.33 15.70
CA ILE A 412 -0.90 -34.32 14.67
C ILE A 412 -0.91 -33.60 13.32
N THR A 413 -0.06 -34.04 12.39
CA THR A 413 -0.10 -33.57 11.00
C THR A 413 -1.12 -34.40 10.23
N VAL A 414 -2.22 -33.77 9.80
CA VAL A 414 -3.27 -34.44 9.02
C VAL A 414 -2.74 -34.76 7.62
N GLN A 415 -2.74 -36.05 7.25
CA GLN A 415 -2.39 -36.48 5.89
C GLN A 415 -3.64 -36.63 5.01
N PRO A 416 -3.55 -36.43 3.67
CA PRO A 416 -4.70 -36.57 2.77
C PRO A 416 -5.41 -37.93 2.85
N SER A 417 -4.68 -39.01 3.16
CA SER A 417 -5.28 -40.33 3.37
C SER A 417 -6.24 -40.37 4.57
N MET A 418 -5.93 -39.63 5.65
CA MET A 418 -6.74 -39.57 6.86
C MET A 418 -8.16 -39.05 6.57
N LEU A 419 -8.26 -38.05 5.69
CA LEU A 419 -9.54 -37.52 5.22
C LEU A 419 -10.26 -38.51 4.30
N LYS A 420 -9.52 -39.20 3.44
CA LYS A 420 -10.07 -40.16 2.47
C LYS A 420 -10.69 -41.38 3.16
N TYR A 421 -10.04 -41.91 4.19
CA TYR A 421 -10.48 -43.13 4.89
C TYR A 421 -11.22 -42.84 6.20
N LYS A 422 -11.39 -41.55 6.55
CA LYS A 422 -12.03 -41.10 7.79
C LYS A 422 -11.36 -41.70 9.04
N ASP A 423 -10.05 -41.89 8.98
CA ASP A 423 -9.22 -42.41 10.06
C ASP A 423 -8.31 -41.30 10.61
N LEU A 424 -8.08 -41.30 11.92
CA LEU A 424 -7.15 -40.40 12.58
C LEU A 424 -6.12 -41.22 13.35
N VAL A 425 -4.84 -41.07 12.99
CA VAL A 425 -3.75 -41.78 13.68
C VAL A 425 -3.29 -40.97 14.89
N ILE A 426 -3.65 -41.43 16.08
CA ILE A 426 -3.24 -40.82 17.35
C ILE A 426 -1.93 -41.49 17.82
N PRO A 427 -0.85 -40.74 18.12
CA PRO A 427 0.37 -41.31 18.68
C PRO A 427 0.10 -42.08 19.98
N VAL A 428 0.74 -43.22 20.21
CA VAL A 428 0.47 -44.08 21.38
C VAL A 428 0.60 -43.32 22.71
N ARG A 429 1.58 -42.43 22.84
CA ARG A 429 1.75 -41.57 24.02
C ARG A 429 0.56 -40.64 24.30
N ALA A 430 -0.22 -40.29 23.27
CA ALA A 430 -1.41 -39.47 23.38
C ALA A 430 -2.64 -40.28 23.77
N ALA A 431 -2.64 -41.60 23.52
CA ALA A 431 -3.78 -42.48 23.80
C ALA A 431 -4.13 -42.52 25.30
N GLN A 432 -3.16 -42.28 26.19
CA GLN A 432 -3.39 -42.19 27.64
C GLN A 432 -4.27 -40.99 28.05
N HIS A 433 -4.48 -40.02 27.17
CA HIS A 433 -5.30 -38.83 27.41
C HIS A 433 -6.69 -38.91 26.76
N PHE A 434 -7.02 -40.02 26.11
CA PHE A 434 -8.31 -40.24 25.47
C PHE A 434 -8.99 -41.48 26.05
N ASP A 435 -10.25 -41.31 26.47
CA ASP A 435 -11.13 -42.46 26.74
C ASP A 435 -11.71 -42.94 25.41
N PRO A 436 -11.37 -44.14 24.92
CA PRO A 436 -11.95 -44.67 23.70
C PRO A 436 -13.46 -44.88 23.90
N PRO A 437 -14.28 -44.69 22.85
CA PRO A 437 -15.70 -45.00 22.94
C PRO A 437 -15.89 -46.49 23.28
N PRO A 438 -16.98 -46.84 24.00
CA PRO A 438 -17.27 -48.22 24.32
C PRO A 438 -17.35 -49.08 23.05
N PRO A 439 -16.81 -50.31 23.06
CA PRO A 439 -16.80 -51.15 21.87
C PRO A 439 -18.24 -51.47 21.42
N GLY A 440 -18.56 -51.11 20.17
CA GLY A 440 -19.81 -51.52 19.50
C GLY A 440 -20.89 -50.45 19.29
N VAL A 441 -20.52 -49.17 19.13
CA VAL A 441 -21.43 -48.10 18.67
C VAL A 441 -21.17 -47.76 17.21
#